data_AF-A0A538KEL0-F1
#
_entry.id   AF-A0A538KEL0-F1
#
_cell.length_a   1.000
_cell.length_b   1.000
_cell.length_c   1.000
_cell.angle_alpha   90.00
_cell.angle_beta   90.00
_cell.angle_gamma   90.00
#
_symmetry.space_group_name_H-M   'P 1'
#
loop_
_entity.id
_entity.type
_entity.pdbx_description
1 polymer ?
#
loop_
_entity_poly.entity_id
_entity_poly.type
_entity_poly.pdbx_seq_one_letter_code
_entity_poly.pdbx_strand_id
1 'polypeptide(L)'
;MADPTVRELKLIQYLNEAYGKEKELETALQADITATTRPPYKKRLQEHLKETKAQARALERRIKKLGGTAEVASLPGPEAATKVAGAATSAAKKGAALAKGPLHALRGTGAAEKMLKNAKTEYFNEYEEIATYTGIEALATALSDKETAKLAREHRRQEERMARFLEKLIPQLAKAVVTEEIPARDRKPTDTKKTTARRGTAARSRSAASSGGAKRASSRTTRRTSAARSSNGASASRASGSSSRRRTTTSASRRSSGGGSSSGGGSSSGGGSSSSSSSSS
;
A
#
# COMPACT_ATOMS: atom_id res chain seq x y z
N MET A 1 30.14 9.00 18.50
CA MET A 1 29.88 9.28 17.07
C MET A 1 30.00 10.78 16.88
N ALA A 2 30.34 11.24 15.68
CA ALA A 2 30.29 12.68 15.40
C ALA A 2 28.85 13.19 15.52
N ASP A 3 28.67 14.44 15.94
CA ASP A 3 27.34 15.05 16.03
C ASP A 3 26.70 15.13 14.64
N PRO A 4 25.38 14.88 14.53
CA PRO A 4 24.67 14.91 13.25
C PRO A 4 24.69 16.30 12.63
N THR A 5 24.97 16.36 11.34
CA THR A 5 24.88 17.59 10.53
C THR A 5 23.44 18.08 10.44
N VAL A 6 23.24 19.36 10.05
CA VAL A 6 21.88 19.92 9.80
C VAL A 6 21.08 19.08 8.79
N ARG A 7 21.77 18.53 7.79
CA ARG A 7 21.20 17.59 6.81
C ARG A 7 20.69 16.32 7.47
N GLU A 8 21.49 15.71 8.33
CA GLU A 8 21.15 14.47 9.03
C GLU A 8 20.06 14.70 10.07
N LEU A 9 20.10 15.82 10.80
CA LEU A 9 19.05 16.24 11.72
C LEU A 9 17.69 16.34 11.03
N LYS A 10 17.65 16.89 9.80
CA LYS A 10 16.39 16.99 9.06
C LYS A 10 15.84 15.62 8.64
N LEU A 11 16.72 14.69 8.27
CA LEU A 11 16.32 13.31 7.97
C LEU A 11 15.86 12.58 9.24
N ILE A 12 16.59 12.73 10.35
CA ILE A 12 16.23 12.17 11.65
C ILE A 12 14.84 12.64 12.08
N GLN A 13 14.54 13.94 11.93
CA GLN A 13 13.21 14.48 12.25
C GLN A 13 12.10 13.70 11.51
N TYR A 14 12.18 13.62 10.19
CA TYR A 14 11.16 12.97 9.37
C TYR A 14 11.08 11.45 9.62
N LEU A 15 12.22 10.81 9.88
CA LEU A 15 12.25 9.38 10.22
C LEU A 15 11.64 9.10 11.59
N ASN A 16 11.81 10.01 12.55
CA ASN A 16 11.18 9.91 13.87
C ASN A 16 9.67 10.16 13.79
N GLU A 17 9.20 11.09 12.96
CA GLU A 17 7.77 11.28 12.67
C GLU A 17 7.15 9.97 12.13
N ALA A 18 7.79 9.35 11.14
CA ALA A 18 7.37 8.04 10.62
C ALA A 18 7.46 6.94 11.68
N TYR A 19 8.54 6.90 12.48
CA TYR A 19 8.72 5.90 13.52
C TYR A 19 7.64 5.97 14.60
N GLY A 20 7.26 7.19 15.01
CA GLY A 20 6.16 7.41 15.94
C GLY A 20 4.83 6.90 15.37
N LYS A 21 4.55 7.20 14.10
CA LYS A 21 3.34 6.73 13.41
C LYS A 21 3.27 5.20 13.33
N GLU A 22 4.37 4.56 12.97
CA GLU A 22 4.46 3.09 12.91
C GLU A 22 4.17 2.45 14.27
N LYS A 23 4.65 3.04 15.37
CA LYS A 23 4.35 2.56 16.74
C LYS A 23 2.89 2.76 17.15
N GLU A 24 2.27 3.86 16.73
CA GLU A 24 0.84 4.08 16.91
C GLU A 24 0.04 2.99 16.16
N LEU A 25 0.40 2.73 14.90
CA LEU A 25 -0.29 1.75 14.05
C LEU A 25 -0.09 0.31 14.50
N GLU A 26 1.08 -0.06 15.06
CA GLU A 26 1.28 -1.37 15.69
C GLU A 26 0.18 -1.65 16.74
N THR A 27 -0.17 -0.65 17.54
CA THR A 27 -1.19 -0.78 18.59
C THR A 27 -2.60 -0.85 17.99
N ALA A 28 -2.90 0.01 17.02
CA ALA A 28 -4.18 0.00 16.32
C ALA A 28 -4.46 -1.34 15.63
N LEU A 29 -3.49 -1.86 14.87
CA LEU A 29 -3.59 -3.16 14.19
C LEU A 29 -3.81 -4.32 15.17
N GLN A 30 -3.16 -4.29 16.34
CA GLN A 30 -3.36 -5.32 17.37
C GLN A 30 -4.83 -5.33 17.87
N ALA A 31 -5.43 -4.15 18.04
CA ALA A 31 -6.84 -3.99 18.40
C ALA A 31 -7.77 -4.45 17.27
N ASP A 32 -7.49 -4.07 16.03
CA ASP A 32 -8.29 -4.43 14.86
C ASP A 32 -8.26 -5.93 14.56
N ILE A 33 -7.12 -6.61 14.73
CA ILE A 33 -7.00 -8.08 14.65
C ILE A 33 -7.90 -8.77 15.68
N THR A 34 -8.02 -8.20 16.87
CA THR A 34 -8.86 -8.74 17.94
C THR A 34 -10.35 -8.53 17.64
N ALA A 35 -10.69 -7.38 17.06
CA ALA A 35 -12.06 -7.04 16.68
C ALA A 35 -12.55 -7.71 15.39
N THR A 36 -11.65 -8.21 14.53
CA THR A 36 -11.98 -8.75 13.21
C THR A 36 -12.35 -10.23 13.26
N THR A 37 -13.53 -10.57 12.74
CA THR A 37 -14.02 -11.95 12.67
C THR A 37 -13.87 -12.59 11.29
N ARG A 38 -13.73 -11.79 10.22
CA ARG A 38 -13.56 -12.27 8.83
C ARG A 38 -12.15 -12.85 8.63
N PRO A 39 -11.96 -14.17 8.37
CA PRO A 39 -10.63 -14.79 8.38
C PRO A 39 -9.64 -14.22 7.35
N PRO A 40 -10.02 -13.97 6.08
CA PRO A 40 -9.10 -13.36 5.12
C PRO A 40 -8.62 -11.96 5.52
N TYR A 41 -9.49 -11.17 6.16
CA TYR A 41 -9.16 -9.84 6.63
C TYR A 41 -8.22 -9.90 7.84
N LYS A 42 -8.57 -10.72 8.84
CA LYS A 42 -7.73 -10.95 10.02
C LYS A 42 -6.32 -11.43 9.64
N LYS A 43 -6.22 -12.35 8.69
CA LYS A 43 -4.92 -12.84 8.19
C LYS A 43 -4.09 -11.71 7.60
N ARG A 44 -4.68 -10.86 6.74
CA ARG A 44 -3.97 -9.73 6.13
C ARG A 44 -3.52 -8.71 7.17
N LEU A 45 -4.34 -8.41 8.18
CA LEU A 45 -3.95 -7.54 9.30
C LEU A 45 -2.77 -8.10 10.09
N GLN A 46 -2.73 -9.40 10.34
CA GLN A 46 -1.60 -10.04 11.02
C GLN A 46 -0.31 -10.00 10.19
N GLU A 47 -0.41 -10.13 8.87
CA GLU A 47 0.72 -9.95 7.95
C GLU A 47 1.20 -8.50 7.98
N HIS A 48 0.26 -7.55 7.90
CA HIS A 48 0.58 -6.13 7.90
C HIS A 48 1.22 -5.68 9.23
N LEU A 49 0.71 -6.13 10.38
CA LEU A 49 1.34 -5.91 11.68
C LEU A 49 2.81 -6.38 11.74
N LYS A 50 3.16 -7.47 11.03
CA LYS A 50 4.56 -7.92 10.93
C LYS A 50 5.39 -6.98 10.05
N GLU A 51 4.80 -6.46 8.97
CA GLU A 51 5.39 -5.43 8.10
C GLU A 51 5.65 -4.15 8.92
N THR A 52 4.63 -3.57 9.56
CA THR A 52 4.70 -2.38 10.45
C THR A 52 5.78 -2.52 11.53
N LYS A 53 5.82 -3.66 12.23
CA LYS A 53 6.87 -3.94 13.22
C LYS A 53 8.27 -3.98 12.61
N ALA A 54 8.41 -4.49 11.39
CA ALA A 54 9.69 -4.53 10.70
C ALA A 54 10.10 -3.13 10.21
N GLN A 55 9.14 -2.32 9.77
CA GLN A 55 9.32 -0.94 9.35
C GLN A 55 9.80 -0.07 10.51
N ALA A 56 9.13 -0.12 11.66
CA ALA A 56 9.55 0.57 12.87
C ALA A 56 11.01 0.23 13.26
N ARG A 57 11.39 -1.06 13.24
CA ARG A 57 12.77 -1.47 13.52
C ARG A 57 13.76 -0.97 12.46
N ALA A 58 13.37 -0.89 11.20
CA ALA A 58 14.22 -0.38 10.12
C ALA A 58 14.46 1.12 10.26
N LEU A 59 13.41 1.88 10.59
CA LEU A 59 13.49 3.31 10.90
C LEU A 59 14.41 3.56 12.09
N GLU A 60 14.21 2.85 13.20
CA GLU A 60 15.06 2.96 14.40
C GLU A 60 16.53 2.75 14.06
N ARG A 61 16.86 1.69 13.28
CA ARG A 61 18.24 1.44 12.84
C ARG A 61 18.77 2.58 11.96
N ARG A 62 17.95 3.15 11.08
CA ARG A 62 18.37 4.26 10.20
C ARG A 62 18.61 5.54 10.98
N ILE A 63 17.74 5.87 11.93
CA ILE A 63 17.88 7.02 12.84
C ILE A 63 19.20 6.92 13.63
N LYS A 64 19.49 5.75 14.21
CA LYS A 64 20.76 5.51 14.93
C LYS A 64 21.98 5.67 14.02
N LYS A 65 21.91 5.18 12.78
CA LYS A 65 23.00 5.34 11.80
C LYS A 65 23.26 6.80 11.40
N LEU A 66 22.24 7.65 11.47
CA LEU A 66 22.35 9.08 11.20
C LEU A 66 22.85 9.88 12.42
N GLY A 67 23.08 9.23 13.57
CA GLY A 67 23.49 9.88 14.82
C GLY A 67 22.33 10.36 15.70
N GLY A 68 21.09 9.97 15.39
CA GLY A 68 19.91 10.34 16.18
C GLY A 68 19.43 9.25 17.15
N THR A 69 18.51 9.62 18.02
CA THR A 69 17.73 8.74 18.89
C THR A 69 16.35 8.50 18.29
N ALA A 70 15.90 7.24 18.30
CA ALA A 70 14.55 6.89 17.89
C ALA A 70 13.59 7.24 19.02
N GLU A 71 12.74 8.23 18.80
CA GLU A 71 11.85 8.78 19.82
C GLU A 71 10.40 8.63 19.39
N VAL A 72 9.59 8.01 20.26
CA VAL A 72 8.13 7.92 20.09
C VAL A 72 7.45 9.22 20.58
N ALA A 73 8.22 10.11 21.21
CA ALA A 73 7.75 11.41 21.67
C ALA A 73 7.43 12.30 20.48
N SER A 74 6.27 12.97 20.52
CA SER A 74 5.86 14.01 19.56
C SER A 74 7.02 14.95 19.30
N LEU A 75 7.74 14.76 18.20
CA LEU A 75 8.81 15.67 17.87
C LEU A 75 8.17 17.04 17.66
N PRO A 76 8.64 18.05 18.39
CA PRO A 76 8.32 19.42 18.09
C PRO A 76 8.61 19.68 16.62
N GLY A 77 7.58 19.90 15.81
CA GLY A 77 7.74 20.80 14.68
C GLY A 77 8.30 22.14 15.20
N PRO A 78 8.84 23.02 14.33
CA PRO A 78 9.36 24.33 14.74
C PRO A 78 8.36 25.20 15.55
N GLU A 79 7.10 24.79 15.69
CA GLU A 79 6.07 25.39 16.54
C GLU A 79 6.07 24.94 18.02
N ALA A 80 6.77 23.87 18.40
CA ALA A 80 6.76 23.39 19.79
C ALA A 80 7.86 23.99 20.67
N ALA A 81 8.65 24.93 20.15
CA ALA A 81 9.37 25.91 20.98
C ALA A 81 8.42 26.96 21.62
N THR A 82 7.17 27.08 21.13
CA THR A 82 6.21 28.11 21.58
C THR A 82 5.10 27.59 22.51
N LYS A 83 5.06 26.28 22.84
CA LYS A 83 3.87 25.67 23.48
C LYS A 83 4.04 25.15 24.91
N VAL A 84 4.98 25.72 25.67
CA VAL A 84 5.10 25.44 27.12
C VAL A 84 4.31 26.45 27.98
N ALA A 85 3.72 27.49 27.39
CA ALA A 85 2.95 28.50 28.12
C ALA A 85 1.51 28.60 27.57
N GLY A 86 0.63 27.65 27.88
CA GLY A 86 -0.75 27.78 27.41
C GLY A 86 -1.74 26.69 27.78
N ALA A 87 -2.37 26.88 28.94
CA ALA A 87 -3.81 26.72 29.14
C ALA A 87 -4.43 25.29 29.12
N ALA A 88 -4.58 24.77 30.34
CA ALA A 88 -5.87 24.36 30.91
C ALA A 88 -7.11 24.61 30.00
N THR A 89 -7.55 23.58 29.29
CA THR A 89 -8.87 23.54 28.63
C THR A 89 -9.49 22.13 28.66
N SER A 90 -9.30 21.39 29.75
CA SER A 90 -9.87 20.06 29.95
C SER A 90 -11.26 20.05 30.62
N ALA A 91 -11.96 21.20 30.70
CA ALA A 91 -13.25 21.30 31.39
C ALA A 91 -14.48 21.67 30.50
N ALA A 92 -14.36 21.69 29.16
CA ALA A 92 -15.45 22.17 28.28
C ALA A 92 -15.87 21.21 27.15
N LYS A 93 -15.98 19.89 27.40
CA LYS A 93 -16.62 18.94 26.46
C LYS A 93 -17.58 17.95 27.11
N LYS A 94 -18.37 18.38 28.11
CA LYS A 94 -19.50 17.62 28.68
C LYS A 94 -20.89 18.04 28.15
N GLY A 95 -20.97 18.71 27.00
CA GLY A 95 -22.20 19.38 26.54
C GLY A 95 -22.70 19.05 25.13
N ALA A 96 -22.40 17.88 24.56
CA ALA A 96 -22.92 17.50 23.23
C ALA A 96 -23.51 16.07 23.18
N ALA A 97 -24.04 15.57 24.31
CA ALA A 97 -24.63 14.24 24.39
C ALA A 97 -26.17 14.19 24.20
N LEU A 98 -26.84 15.32 23.95
CA LEU A 98 -28.31 15.40 23.94
C LEU A 98 -28.98 15.63 22.57
N ALA A 99 -28.23 15.64 21.47
CA ALA A 99 -28.82 15.63 20.12
C ALA A 99 -28.84 14.22 19.50
N LYS A 100 -28.93 13.16 20.32
CA LYS A 100 -29.04 11.78 19.84
C LYS A 100 -30.49 11.45 19.50
N GLY A 101 -30.95 11.97 18.35
CA GLY A 101 -32.20 11.52 17.74
C GLY A 101 -32.15 10.03 17.34
N PRO A 102 -33.27 9.48 16.79
CA PRO A 102 -33.38 8.06 16.40
C PRO A 102 -32.32 7.57 15.40
N LEU A 103 -31.54 8.48 14.80
CA LEU A 103 -30.36 8.16 13.98
C LEU A 103 -29.24 7.45 14.77
N HIS A 104 -29.11 7.65 16.09
CA HIS A 104 -28.13 6.90 16.88
C HIS A 104 -28.52 5.44 17.10
N ALA A 105 -29.80 5.07 16.96
CA ALA A 105 -30.25 3.67 16.93
C ALA A 105 -29.99 3.00 15.57
N LEU A 106 -29.75 3.79 14.51
CA LEU A 106 -29.30 3.33 13.19
C LEU A 106 -27.77 3.24 13.07
N ARG A 107 -27.03 3.59 14.12
CA ARG A 107 -25.61 3.26 14.21
C ARG A 107 -25.53 1.77 14.48
N GLY A 108 -25.46 0.98 13.42
CA GLY A 108 -25.30 -0.47 13.48
C GLY A 108 -24.27 -0.89 14.52
N THR A 109 -24.59 -1.95 15.23
CA THR A 109 -23.69 -2.62 16.17
C THR A 109 -23.19 -3.94 15.59
N GLY A 110 -23.52 -4.21 14.33
CA GLY A 110 -23.19 -5.45 13.63
C GLY A 110 -21.68 -5.62 13.46
N ALA A 111 -21.25 -6.88 13.43
CA ALA A 111 -19.84 -7.23 13.26
C ALA A 111 -19.33 -6.73 11.90
N ALA A 112 -20.16 -6.81 10.85
CA ALA A 112 -19.82 -6.30 9.52
C ALA A 112 -19.62 -4.77 9.51
N GLU A 113 -20.46 -4.01 10.21
CA GLU A 113 -20.37 -2.55 10.19
C GLU A 113 -19.16 -2.05 10.97
N LYS A 114 -18.83 -2.70 12.09
CA LYS A 114 -17.58 -2.44 12.81
C LYS A 114 -16.37 -2.72 11.93
N MET A 115 -16.31 -3.87 11.25
CA MET A 115 -15.22 -4.18 10.32
C MET A 115 -15.15 -3.19 9.16
N LEU A 116 -16.30 -2.73 8.63
CA LEU A 116 -16.33 -1.71 7.57
C LEU A 116 -15.73 -0.38 8.05
N LYS A 117 -16.09 0.05 9.26
CA LYS A 117 -15.54 1.28 9.87
C LYS A 117 -14.03 1.16 10.08
N ASN A 118 -13.56 0.04 10.62
CA ASN A 118 -12.14 -0.24 10.79
C ASN A 118 -11.39 -0.22 9.46
N ALA A 119 -11.86 -0.95 8.45
CA ALA A 119 -11.23 -1.00 7.13
C ALA A 119 -11.13 0.37 6.45
N LYS A 120 -12.09 1.28 6.69
CA LYS A 120 -12.04 2.65 6.19
C LYS A 120 -11.00 3.51 6.92
N THR A 121 -10.90 3.37 8.24
CA THR A 121 -9.87 4.04 9.05
C THR A 121 -8.48 3.56 8.64
N GLU A 122 -8.28 2.25 8.55
CA GLU A 122 -7.04 1.65 8.05
C GLU A 122 -6.72 2.18 6.65
N TYR A 123 -7.69 2.18 5.72
CA TYR A 123 -7.46 2.68 4.37
C TYR A 123 -7.02 4.15 4.33
N PHE A 124 -7.58 5.00 5.20
CA PHE A 124 -7.11 6.36 5.35
C PHE A 124 -5.66 6.42 5.87
N ASN A 125 -5.34 5.65 6.90
CA ASN A 125 -3.99 5.58 7.47
C ASN A 125 -2.96 5.12 6.43
N GLU A 126 -3.27 4.12 5.61
CA GLU A 126 -2.36 3.67 4.54
C GLU A 126 -1.97 4.82 3.59
N TYR A 127 -2.92 5.69 3.22
CA TYR A 127 -2.61 6.83 2.35
C TYR A 127 -1.81 7.92 3.06
N GLU A 128 -2.03 8.11 4.36
CA GLU A 128 -1.19 8.98 5.19
C GLU A 128 0.25 8.48 5.22
N GLU A 129 0.46 7.17 5.36
CA GLU A 129 1.79 6.56 5.33
C GLU A 129 2.43 6.58 3.93
N ILE A 130 1.66 6.32 2.87
CA ILE A 130 2.12 6.47 1.48
C ILE A 130 2.60 7.90 1.23
N ALA A 131 1.85 8.91 1.71
CA ALA A 131 2.25 10.30 1.60
C ALA A 131 3.52 10.60 2.39
N THR A 132 3.59 10.11 3.64
CA THR A 132 4.75 10.26 4.52
C THR A 132 6.02 9.70 3.87
N TYR A 133 5.98 8.44 3.42
CA TYR A 133 7.12 7.81 2.77
C TYR A 133 7.46 8.39 1.40
N THR A 134 6.47 8.91 0.67
CA THR A 134 6.74 9.68 -0.56
C THR A 134 7.54 10.94 -0.25
N GLY A 135 7.17 11.67 0.81
CA GLY A 135 7.89 12.85 1.28
C GLY A 135 9.32 12.53 1.74
N ILE A 136 9.49 11.47 2.53
CA ILE A 136 10.81 11.01 3.00
C ILE A 136 11.69 10.60 1.82
N GLU A 137 11.16 9.85 0.86
CA GLU A 137 11.90 9.44 -0.34
C GLU A 137 12.39 10.65 -1.13
N ALA A 138 11.52 11.66 -1.33
CA ALA A 138 11.86 12.87 -2.05
C ALA A 138 12.94 13.70 -1.31
N LEU A 139 12.76 13.90 0.00
CA LEU A 139 13.73 14.60 0.85
C LEU A 139 15.09 13.91 0.84
N ALA A 140 15.13 12.60 1.08
CA ALA A 140 16.36 11.81 1.07
C ALA A 140 17.04 11.86 -0.30
N THR A 141 16.29 11.81 -1.39
CA THR A 141 16.83 11.92 -2.76
C THR A 141 17.46 13.30 -2.99
N ALA A 142 16.79 14.38 -2.60
CA ALA A 142 17.32 15.74 -2.71
C ALA A 142 18.62 15.93 -1.90
N LEU A 143 18.73 15.25 -0.76
CA LEU A 143 19.91 15.24 0.10
C LEU A 143 20.96 14.20 -0.33
N SER A 144 20.77 13.48 -1.43
CA SER A 144 21.66 12.38 -1.89
C SER A 144 21.85 11.25 -0.87
N ASP A 145 20.88 11.05 0.03
CA ASP A 145 20.84 9.91 0.96
C ASP A 145 20.17 8.69 0.30
N LYS A 146 20.98 7.89 -0.40
CA LYS A 146 20.49 6.71 -1.12
C LYS A 146 19.93 5.63 -0.19
N GLU A 147 20.44 5.50 1.03
CA GLU A 147 19.97 4.49 1.98
C GLU A 147 18.56 4.83 2.47
N THR A 148 18.36 6.08 2.91
CA THR A 148 17.04 6.54 3.38
C THR A 148 16.01 6.52 2.25
N ALA A 149 16.39 6.96 1.04
CA ALA A 149 15.49 6.94 -0.11
C ALA A 149 15.06 5.51 -0.49
N LYS A 150 15.97 4.53 -0.41
CA LYS A 150 15.64 3.12 -0.64
C LYS A 150 14.69 2.58 0.42
N LEU A 151 14.95 2.88 1.69
CA LEU A 151 14.11 2.46 2.81
C LEU A 151 12.67 2.98 2.65
N ALA A 152 12.51 4.28 2.43
CA ALA A 152 11.19 4.90 2.26
C ALA A 152 10.43 4.34 1.06
N ARG A 153 11.12 4.09 -0.07
CA ARG A 153 10.53 3.46 -1.25
C ARG A 153 10.02 2.04 -0.97
N GLU A 154 10.74 1.27 -0.17
CA GLU A 154 10.36 -0.09 0.18
C GLU A 154 9.10 -0.11 1.07
N HIS A 155 9.07 0.75 2.09
CA HIS A 155 7.91 0.90 2.98
C HIS A 155 6.68 1.40 2.22
N ARG A 156 6.82 2.46 1.41
CA ARG A 156 5.73 2.95 0.54
C ARG A 156 5.08 1.84 -0.30
N ARG A 157 5.88 0.92 -0.85
CA ARG A 157 5.35 -0.21 -1.63
C ARG A 157 4.59 -1.23 -0.77
N GLN A 158 4.94 -1.39 0.51
CA GLN A 158 4.21 -2.23 1.46
C GLN A 158 2.82 -1.63 1.72
N GLU A 159 2.76 -0.33 2.03
CA GLU A 159 1.50 0.39 2.30
C GLU A 159 0.60 0.44 1.08
N GLU A 160 1.16 0.68 -0.11
CA GLU A 160 0.40 0.62 -1.36
C GLU A 160 -0.25 -0.77 -1.60
N ARG A 161 0.34 -1.86 -1.12
CA ARG A 161 -0.28 -3.20 -1.23
C ARG A 161 -1.40 -3.37 -0.23
N MET A 162 -1.25 -2.83 0.98
CA MET A 162 -2.31 -2.85 1.99
C MET A 162 -3.50 -1.98 1.59
N ALA A 163 -3.25 -0.75 1.12
CA ALA A 163 -4.27 0.14 0.57
C ALA A 163 -5.10 -0.54 -0.53
N ARG A 164 -4.44 -1.16 -1.53
CA ARG A 164 -5.14 -1.89 -2.61
C ARG A 164 -5.95 -3.08 -2.13
N PHE A 165 -5.53 -3.73 -1.03
CA PHE A 165 -6.30 -4.80 -0.43
C PHE A 165 -7.58 -4.26 0.23
N LEU A 166 -7.43 -3.20 1.04
CA LEU A 166 -8.55 -2.56 1.75
C LEU A 166 -9.56 -1.96 0.78
N GLU A 167 -9.10 -1.32 -0.31
CA GLU A 167 -9.93 -0.79 -1.39
C GLU A 167 -10.91 -1.85 -1.94
N LYS A 168 -10.43 -3.08 -2.13
CA LYS A 168 -11.25 -4.20 -2.62
C LYS A 168 -12.14 -4.81 -1.53
N LEU A 169 -11.71 -4.72 -0.27
CA LEU A 169 -12.41 -5.28 0.88
C LEU A 169 -13.61 -4.42 1.29
N ILE A 170 -13.48 -3.09 1.24
CA ILE A 170 -14.50 -2.14 1.69
C ILE A 170 -15.88 -2.42 1.03
N PRO A 171 -16.00 -2.59 -0.30
CA PRO A 171 -17.29 -2.91 -0.93
C PRO A 171 -17.86 -4.26 -0.49
N GLN A 172 -17.01 -5.24 -0.15
CA GLN A 172 -17.46 -6.54 0.35
C GLN A 172 -18.04 -6.42 1.76
N LEU A 173 -17.40 -5.64 2.61
CA LEU A 173 -17.89 -5.36 3.96
C LEU A 173 -19.18 -4.55 3.92
N ALA A 174 -19.30 -3.57 3.03
CA ALA A 174 -20.56 -2.84 2.81
C ALA A 174 -21.72 -3.77 2.41
N LYS A 175 -21.49 -4.74 1.53
CA LYS A 175 -22.49 -5.77 1.19
C LYS A 175 -22.81 -6.68 2.38
N ALA A 176 -21.83 -6.98 3.22
CA ALA A 176 -22.05 -7.74 4.45
C ALA A 176 -22.93 -6.98 5.44
N VAL A 177 -22.74 -5.67 5.60
CA VAL A 177 -23.62 -4.81 6.41
C VAL A 177 -25.07 -4.88 5.92
N VAL A 178 -25.31 -4.74 4.62
CA VAL A 178 -26.65 -4.89 4.04
C VAL A 178 -27.25 -6.27 4.35
N THR A 179 -26.44 -7.31 4.33
CA THR A 179 -26.89 -8.69 4.59
C THR A 179 -27.18 -8.96 6.07
N GLU A 180 -26.44 -8.31 6.97
CA GLU A 180 -26.59 -8.47 8.43
C GLU A 180 -27.70 -7.58 9.00
N GLU A 181 -27.79 -6.32 8.56
CA GLU A 181 -28.60 -5.30 9.24
C GLU A 181 -29.91 -4.97 8.52
N ILE A 182 -30.03 -5.22 7.21
CA ILE A 182 -31.26 -4.92 6.46
C ILE A 182 -32.07 -6.20 6.29
N PRO A 183 -33.35 -6.29 6.71
CA PRO A 183 -34.19 -7.45 6.46
C PRO A 183 -34.32 -7.75 4.97
N ALA A 184 -34.39 -9.03 4.58
CA ALA A 184 -34.38 -9.44 3.16
C ALA A 184 -35.48 -8.77 2.30
N ARG A 185 -36.65 -8.51 2.90
CA ARG A 185 -37.78 -7.82 2.26
C ARG A 185 -37.49 -6.35 1.89
N ASP A 186 -36.54 -5.73 2.60
CA ASP A 186 -36.21 -4.31 2.47
C ASP A 186 -34.92 -4.09 1.65
N ARG A 187 -34.25 -5.16 1.17
CA ARG A 187 -32.98 -5.09 0.42
C ARG A 187 -33.14 -4.76 -1.08
N LYS A 188 -34.32 -5.00 -1.65
CA LYS A 188 -34.62 -4.64 -3.04
C LYS A 188 -35.55 -3.43 -3.06
N PRO A 189 -35.29 -2.41 -3.88
CA PRO A 189 -36.33 -1.44 -4.18
C PRO A 189 -37.53 -2.19 -4.77
N THR A 190 -38.73 -1.81 -4.33
CA THR A 190 -40.00 -2.30 -4.85
C THR A 190 -40.24 -1.80 -6.28
N ASP A 191 -39.41 -2.23 -7.23
CA ASP A 191 -39.62 -2.02 -8.67
C ASP A 191 -40.68 -3.00 -9.21
N THR A 192 -41.88 -2.92 -8.65
CA THR A 192 -43.07 -3.61 -9.15
C THR A 192 -44.19 -2.62 -9.42
N LYS A 193 -43.90 -1.60 -10.24
CA LYS A 193 -44.82 -1.23 -11.32
C LYS A 193 -44.34 -1.92 -12.60
N LYS A 194 -44.44 -3.26 -12.62
CA LYS A 194 -44.56 -3.99 -13.88
C LYS A 194 -45.95 -3.65 -14.41
N THR A 195 -46.03 -2.61 -15.23
CA THR A 195 -47.19 -2.37 -16.09
C THR A 195 -47.41 -3.65 -16.89
N THR A 196 -48.53 -4.30 -16.66
CA THR A 196 -49.06 -5.39 -17.47
C THR A 196 -49.47 -4.83 -18.82
N ALA A 197 -48.50 -4.43 -19.63
CA ALA A 197 -48.71 -4.05 -21.01
C ALA A 197 -48.56 -5.29 -21.90
N ARG A 198 -49.72 -5.70 -22.46
CA ARG A 198 -49.93 -6.54 -23.65
C ARG A 198 -49.92 -8.06 -23.49
N ARG A 199 -51.14 -8.61 -23.63
CA ARG A 199 -51.40 -9.56 -24.73
C ARG A 199 -52.84 -9.40 -25.23
N GLY A 200 -53.05 -8.43 -26.12
CA GLY A 200 -54.28 -8.33 -26.89
C GLY A 200 -54.41 -9.54 -27.81
N THR A 201 -55.51 -10.26 -27.68
CA THR A 201 -55.93 -11.35 -28.56
C THR A 201 -56.37 -10.78 -29.91
N ALA A 202 -55.48 -10.78 -30.90
CA ALA A 202 -55.87 -10.61 -32.29
C ALA A 202 -55.97 -11.99 -32.94
N ALA A 203 -57.17 -12.59 -32.88
CA ALA A 203 -57.53 -13.73 -33.70
C ALA A 203 -57.69 -13.24 -35.15
N ARG A 204 -56.79 -13.66 -36.05
CA ARG A 204 -57.03 -13.58 -37.50
C ARG A 204 -57.40 -14.98 -37.99
N SER A 205 -58.64 -15.07 -38.44
CA SER A 205 -59.28 -16.20 -39.10
C SER A 205 -58.69 -16.48 -40.49
N ARG A 206 -58.89 -17.73 -40.91
CA ARG A 206 -58.34 -18.42 -42.08
C ARG A 206 -59.10 -18.10 -43.39
N SER A 207 -58.37 -18.13 -44.51
CA SER A 207 -58.81 -18.61 -45.84
C SER A 207 -57.52 -18.78 -46.69
N ALA A 208 -57.07 -19.99 -47.08
CA ALA A 208 -57.57 -20.99 -48.03
C ALA A 208 -57.19 -20.72 -49.51
N ALA A 209 -56.72 -21.79 -50.16
CA ALA A 209 -56.42 -22.00 -51.59
C ALA A 209 -55.07 -21.49 -52.11
N SER A 210 -54.34 -22.13 -53.04
CA SER A 210 -54.29 -23.48 -53.63
C SER A 210 -53.20 -23.45 -54.71
N SER A 211 -52.57 -24.59 -55.02
CA SER A 211 -51.70 -24.87 -56.19
C SER A 211 -50.35 -24.13 -56.21
N GLY A 212 -49.21 -24.69 -56.62
CA GLY A 212 -48.86 -25.97 -57.23
C GLY A 212 -47.37 -25.90 -57.61
N GLY A 213 -46.77 -27.02 -57.99
CA GLY A 213 -45.61 -27.01 -58.89
C GLY A 213 -44.19 -27.13 -58.27
N ALA A 214 -43.69 -28.36 -58.33
CA ALA A 214 -42.40 -28.74 -58.95
C ALA A 214 -41.03 -28.29 -58.36
N LYS A 215 -40.31 -29.32 -57.89
CA LYS A 215 -38.95 -29.80 -58.28
C LYS A 215 -37.72 -28.87 -58.28
N ARG A 216 -36.63 -29.46 -57.75
CA ARG A 216 -35.16 -29.30 -57.95
C ARG A 216 -34.45 -28.74 -56.71
N ALA A 217 -33.52 -29.41 -56.03
CA ALA A 217 -32.31 -30.18 -56.37
C ALA A 217 -31.02 -29.33 -56.56
N SER A 218 -30.00 -29.67 -55.75
CA SER A 218 -28.57 -29.25 -55.76
C SER A 218 -28.29 -27.80 -55.35
N SER A 219 -27.19 -27.41 -54.70
CA SER A 219 -25.81 -27.93 -54.56
C SER A 219 -25.21 -27.35 -53.26
N ARG A 220 -24.58 -28.12 -52.36
CA ARG A 220 -23.15 -28.51 -52.30
C ARG A 220 -22.12 -27.38 -52.46
N THR A 221 -21.09 -27.44 -51.60
CA THR A 221 -19.72 -26.87 -51.69
C THR A 221 -19.53 -25.55 -50.91
N THR A 222 -19.07 -25.57 -49.65
CA THR A 222 -17.69 -25.74 -49.12
C THR A 222 -16.72 -24.59 -49.40
N ARG A 223 -15.95 -24.25 -48.33
CA ARG A 223 -14.57 -23.72 -48.30
C ARG A 223 -14.44 -22.25 -48.73
N ARG A 224 -13.52 -21.43 -48.22
CA ARG A 224 -12.43 -21.50 -47.23
C ARG A 224 -11.85 -20.08 -47.14
N THR A 225 -11.24 -19.74 -46.00
CA THR A 225 -10.02 -18.90 -45.83
C THR A 225 -9.85 -17.59 -46.59
N SER A 226 -9.54 -16.53 -45.84
CA SER A 226 -8.27 -15.81 -46.03
C SER A 226 -8.00 -14.85 -44.88
N ALA A 227 -6.85 -15.06 -44.23
CA ALA A 227 -6.14 -14.08 -43.43
C ALA A 227 -5.44 -13.05 -44.35
N ALA A 228 -5.27 -11.82 -43.86
CA ALA A 228 -4.11 -10.91 -44.03
C ALA A 228 -4.54 -9.53 -43.49
N ARG A 229 -3.96 -9.02 -42.40
CA ARG A 229 -2.72 -8.22 -42.37
C ARG A 229 -2.72 -7.06 -43.38
N SER A 230 -2.80 -5.84 -42.85
CA SER A 230 -2.22 -4.65 -43.48
C SER A 230 -1.50 -3.80 -42.44
N SER A 231 -0.30 -3.38 -42.81
CA SER A 231 0.61 -2.45 -42.15
C SER A 231 0.61 -1.12 -42.91
N ASN A 232 1.34 -0.14 -42.34
CA ASN A 232 1.73 1.19 -42.87
C ASN A 232 0.70 2.32 -42.62
N GLY A 233 1.10 3.55 -42.30
CA GLY A 233 2.40 4.24 -42.17
C GLY A 233 2.20 5.52 -41.33
N ALA A 234 3.16 5.99 -40.55
CA ALA A 234 4.31 6.82 -40.92
C ALA A 234 3.98 8.25 -41.41
N SER A 235 4.25 9.24 -40.56
CA SER A 235 4.86 10.57 -40.83
C SER A 235 4.99 11.28 -39.47
N ALA A 236 6.15 11.65 -38.90
CA ALA A 236 7.41 12.24 -39.34
C ALA A 236 7.41 13.79 -39.44
N SER A 237 8.48 14.35 -38.87
CA SER A 237 9.00 15.73 -38.90
C SER A 237 8.57 16.67 -37.77
N ARG A 238 9.42 17.50 -37.15
CA ARG A 238 10.86 17.84 -37.22
C ARG A 238 11.11 18.82 -36.03
N ALA A 239 12.14 18.71 -35.19
CA ALA A 239 13.60 18.93 -35.36
C ALA A 239 14.09 20.36 -35.10
N SER A 240 15.18 20.44 -34.30
CA SER A 240 16.31 21.40 -34.23
C SER A 240 16.52 21.97 -32.81
N GLY A 241 17.73 22.11 -32.25
CA GLY A 241 19.11 21.83 -32.65
C GLY A 241 20.02 22.32 -31.50
N SER A 242 20.95 21.52 -30.98
CA SER A 242 22.38 21.48 -31.34
C SER A 242 23.22 22.70 -30.90
N SER A 243 24.21 22.48 -30.03
CA SER A 243 25.62 22.74 -30.40
C SER A 243 26.63 22.05 -29.48
N SER A 244 27.51 21.30 -30.13
CA SER A 244 28.74 20.64 -29.71
C SER A 244 29.93 21.56 -29.43
N ARG A 245 30.96 21.07 -28.71
CA ARG A 245 32.38 21.32 -29.01
C ARG A 245 33.29 20.17 -28.55
N ARG A 246 34.10 19.65 -29.49
CA ARG A 246 35.28 18.76 -29.35
C ARG A 246 36.53 19.61 -28.99
N ARG A 247 37.69 19.11 -28.52
CA ARG A 247 38.67 18.23 -29.20
C ARG A 247 39.90 17.93 -28.30
N THR A 248 40.45 16.70 -28.36
CA THR A 248 41.88 16.20 -28.46
C THR A 248 43.01 16.87 -27.65
N THR A 249 44.12 16.27 -27.16
CA THR A 249 44.88 14.96 -27.17
C THR A 249 45.98 15.15 -26.07
N THR A 250 46.73 14.18 -25.51
CA THR A 250 47.87 13.41 -26.09
C THR A 250 48.59 12.57 -25.00
N SER A 251 49.04 11.36 -25.34
CA SER A 251 50.29 10.60 -24.96
C SER A 251 50.77 10.45 -23.49
N ALA A 252 50.88 9.23 -22.95
CA ALA A 252 52.09 8.35 -22.86
C ALA A 252 52.90 8.58 -21.54
N SER A 253 53.52 7.65 -20.81
CA SER A 253 54.12 6.34 -21.08
C SER A 253 54.65 5.68 -19.77
N ARG A 254 55.03 4.38 -19.84
CA ARG A 254 56.06 3.63 -19.05
C ARG A 254 55.68 3.04 -17.67
N ARG A 255 55.69 1.69 -17.51
CA ARG A 255 56.79 0.76 -17.06
C ARG A 255 57.10 0.98 -15.56
N SER A 256 57.24 0.01 -14.65
CA SER A 256 57.80 -1.36 -14.67
C SER A 256 57.52 -2.04 -13.30
N SER A 257 57.31 -3.36 -13.22
CA SER A 257 58.26 -4.41 -12.72
C SER A 257 58.14 -4.82 -11.23
N GLY A 258 58.22 -6.14 -11.02
CA GLY A 258 58.60 -6.82 -9.76
C GLY A 258 57.41 -7.36 -8.98
N GLY A 259 57.17 -8.66 -8.79
CA GLY A 259 58.10 -9.78 -8.63
C GLY A 259 58.37 -9.99 -7.14
N GLY A 260 57.98 -11.14 -6.56
CA GLY A 260 58.37 -11.47 -5.19
C GLY A 260 57.44 -12.44 -4.44
N SER A 261 57.69 -13.72 -4.64
CA SER A 261 57.31 -14.87 -3.81
C SER A 261 57.98 -14.90 -2.44
N SER A 262 57.30 -15.42 -1.40
CA SER A 262 57.83 -16.31 -0.32
C SER A 262 56.81 -16.31 0.85
N SER A 263 56.14 -17.40 1.22
CA SER A 263 56.62 -18.59 1.95
C SER A 263 57.18 -18.32 3.35
N GLY A 264 56.56 -18.94 4.36
CA GLY A 264 57.00 -19.05 5.76
C GLY A 264 55.78 -18.94 6.68
N GLY A 265 55.34 -19.94 7.46
CA GLY A 265 56.06 -21.08 8.03
C GLY A 265 56.13 -20.91 9.56
N GLY A 266 55.52 -21.83 10.29
CA GLY A 266 55.67 -22.03 11.75
C GLY A 266 54.44 -21.60 12.56
N SER A 267 53.64 -22.45 13.20
CA SER A 267 53.86 -23.55 14.18
C SER A 267 54.17 -23.09 15.60
N SER A 268 53.18 -23.20 16.50
CA SER A 268 53.26 -23.63 17.91
C SER A 268 51.85 -23.48 18.53
N SER A 269 51.14 -24.51 18.99
CA SER A 269 51.39 -25.51 20.05
C SER A 269 51.26 -24.97 21.48
N GLY A 270 50.35 -25.58 22.25
CA GLY A 270 50.25 -25.51 23.71
C GLY A 270 49.04 -24.68 24.18
N GLY A 271 48.13 -25.16 25.02
CA GLY A 271 48.07 -26.39 25.81
C GLY A 271 47.17 -26.14 27.03
N GLY A 272 46.50 -27.19 27.50
CA GLY A 272 45.92 -27.33 28.84
C GLY A 272 44.53 -26.71 29.04
N SER A 273 43.41 -27.43 29.17
CA SER A 273 43.01 -28.48 30.12
C SER A 273 42.48 -27.95 31.47
N SER A 274 41.31 -28.50 31.85
CA SER A 274 40.79 -28.75 33.21
C SER A 274 40.49 -27.54 34.11
N SER A 275 39.44 -27.49 34.92
CA SER A 275 38.43 -28.47 35.33
C SER A 275 37.40 -27.82 36.29
N SER A 276 36.26 -28.50 36.45
CA SER A 276 35.56 -28.81 37.72
C SER A 276 34.96 -27.65 38.55
N SER A 277 33.63 -27.63 38.71
CA SER A 277 32.88 -28.11 39.92
C SER A 277 32.70 -26.96 40.93
N SER A 278 31.62 -26.76 41.69
CA SER A 278 30.44 -27.54 42.03
C SER A 278 29.58 -26.69 42.99
N SER A 279 28.26 -26.88 42.95
CA SER A 279 27.31 -26.99 44.08
C SER A 279 27.20 -25.97 45.23
N SER A 280 25.93 -25.78 45.62
CA SER A 280 25.37 -25.36 46.92
C SER A 280 25.22 -23.85 47.11
N SER A 281 24.07 -23.29 47.47
CA SER A 281 22.95 -23.78 48.30
C SER A 281 21.59 -23.24 47.84
#